data_AF-A0A8H4XRH6-F1
#
_entry.id   AF-A0A8H4XRH6-F1
#
_cell.length_a   1.000
_cell.length_b   1.000
_cell.length_c   1.000
_cell.angle_alpha   90.00
_cell.angle_beta   90.00
_cell.angle_gamma   90.00
#
_symmetry.space_group_name_H-M   'P 1'
#
loop_
_entity.id
_entity.type
_entity.pdbx_description
1 polymer ?
#
loop_
_entity_poly.entity_id
_entity_poly.type
_entity_poly.pdbx_seq_one_letter_code
_entity_poly.pdbx_strand_id
1 'polypeptide(L)'
;MATNLEIFRIKEKGVPVEVVDSLKDTVINFAWEPKGDRFVVITSGEVVAGAATAPKTAVSFFAPEKVKGPGIGNFKLVRTIGRKTSNGIYWSPKGRFVVVGTVYSQSSFDLDFWDMDFEGEKPEAEKDLNANVMLLRTAEHYGVTDIDWDPTGRYVVSSASVWTHSMENGWNIHTFSGETLAEHPTEKFKQFLWRPRPPTLLSKEEQKQVRKNLREYSKEFYEEDKYAVDIANTAVVEKRKRVLNEWLAWARREKELLAEEKQDAGLPEDEEIFADTPKAVAAKTDGEPADTVVEEIVEEIIEETEEIIG
;
A
#
# COMPACT_ATOMS: atom_id res chain seq x y z
N MET A 1 -0.30 36.31 -7.35
CA MET A 1 1.17 36.41 -7.21
C MET A 1 1.74 35.26 -8.03
N ALA A 2 2.62 35.51 -9.01
CA ALA A 2 3.14 34.43 -9.85
C ALA A 2 4.47 33.91 -9.27
N THR A 3 4.62 32.59 -9.19
CA THR A 3 5.84 31.93 -8.71
C THR A 3 6.68 31.48 -9.91
N ASN A 4 7.95 31.86 -9.94
CA ASN A 4 8.90 31.43 -10.97
C ASN A 4 9.83 30.36 -10.39
N LEU A 5 10.13 29.32 -11.19
CA LEU A 5 11.08 28.28 -10.82
C LEU A 5 12.33 28.42 -11.70
N GLU A 6 13.47 28.69 -11.06
CA GLU A 6 14.78 28.79 -11.71
C GLU A 6 15.58 27.51 -11.42
N ILE A 7 15.82 26.72 -12.46
CA ILE A 7 16.54 25.45 -12.37
C ILE A 7 17.97 25.65 -12.86
N PHE A 8 18.93 25.43 -11.96
CA PHE A 8 20.35 25.56 -12.22
C PHE A 8 20.95 24.20 -12.57
N ARG A 9 21.51 24.05 -13.78
CA ARG A 9 22.13 22.80 -14.22
C ARG A 9 23.59 22.72 -13.78
N ILE A 10 23.80 22.44 -12.50
CA ILE A 10 25.13 22.48 -11.86
C ILE A 10 26.16 21.49 -12.43
N LYS A 11 25.72 20.44 -13.14
CA LYS A 11 26.61 19.46 -13.78
C LYS A 11 27.04 19.86 -15.19
N GLU A 12 26.40 20.88 -15.78
CA GLU A 12 26.70 21.37 -17.12
C GLU A 12 27.68 22.53 -17.08
N LYS A 13 28.50 22.67 -18.13
CA LYS A 13 29.48 23.75 -18.23
C LYS A 13 28.77 25.10 -18.28
N GLY A 14 29.18 26.02 -17.41
CA GLY A 14 28.62 27.37 -17.34
C GLY A 14 27.35 27.48 -16.51
N VAL A 15 26.89 26.38 -15.88
CA VAL A 15 25.71 26.33 -15.00
C VAL A 15 24.52 27.05 -15.62
N PRO A 16 24.03 26.59 -16.79
CA PRO A 16 22.91 27.22 -17.45
C PRO A 16 21.68 27.22 -16.52
N VAL A 17 20.94 28.32 -16.58
CA VAL A 17 19.73 28.55 -15.80
C VAL A 17 18.54 28.40 -16.75
N GLU A 18 17.63 27.52 -16.37
CA GLU A 18 16.37 27.33 -17.05
C GLU A 18 15.24 27.89 -16.19
N VAL A 19 14.38 28.72 -16.76
CA VAL A 19 13.18 29.22 -16.10
C VAL A 19 12.01 28.37 -16.57
N VAL A 20 11.45 27.56 -15.66
CA VAL A 20 10.26 26.73 -15.94
C VAL A 20 9.01 27.59 -15.77
N ASP A 21 8.01 27.34 -16.63
CA ASP A 21 6.77 28.10 -16.78
C ASP A 21 6.25 28.75 -15.49
N SER A 22 5.77 30.00 -15.63
CA SER A 22 5.28 30.79 -14.51
C SER A 22 4.05 30.13 -13.87
N LEU A 23 4.20 29.67 -12.64
CA LEU A 23 3.12 29.08 -11.86
C LEU A 23 2.22 30.21 -11.35
N LYS A 24 0.93 30.15 -11.70
CA LYS A 24 -0.06 31.17 -11.31
C LYS A 24 -0.29 31.23 -9.80
N ASP A 25 -0.13 30.10 -9.14
CA ASP A 25 -0.42 29.87 -7.74
C ASP A 25 0.87 29.79 -6.90
N THR A 26 0.71 29.85 -5.59
CA THR A 26 1.85 29.80 -4.66
C THR A 26 2.34 28.37 -4.52
N VAL A 27 3.64 28.14 -4.69
CA VAL A 27 4.25 26.83 -4.44
C VAL A 27 4.35 26.61 -2.93
N ILE A 28 3.73 25.54 -2.43
CA ILE A 28 3.77 25.17 -1.00
C ILE A 28 4.68 23.97 -0.73
N ASN A 29 4.94 23.13 -1.74
CA ASN A 29 5.87 22.02 -1.64
C ASN A 29 6.54 21.73 -2.99
N PHE A 30 7.78 21.27 -2.95
CA PHE A 30 8.60 20.94 -4.10
C PHE A 30 9.50 19.76 -3.75
N ALA A 31 9.55 18.72 -4.58
CA ALA A 31 10.44 17.59 -4.36
C ALA A 31 11.03 17.03 -5.66
N TRP A 32 12.36 16.95 -5.69
CA TRP A 32 13.12 16.23 -6.73
C TRP A 32 12.99 14.73 -6.57
N GLU A 33 12.92 14.02 -7.69
CA GLU A 33 13.08 12.58 -7.75
C GLU A 33 14.49 12.16 -7.30
N PRO A 34 14.62 11.25 -6.33
CA PRO A 34 15.91 10.69 -5.94
C PRO A 34 16.56 9.96 -7.11
N LYS A 35 17.79 10.39 -7.47
CA LYS A 35 18.58 9.80 -8.58
C LYS A 35 17.93 9.90 -9.95
N GLY A 36 16.95 10.78 -10.10
CA GLY A 36 16.36 11.14 -11.38
C GLY A 36 16.49 12.63 -11.64
N ASP A 37 15.91 13.05 -12.76
CA ASP A 37 15.88 14.44 -13.17
C ASP A 37 14.44 14.98 -13.12
N ARG A 38 13.45 14.26 -12.60
CA ARG A 38 12.04 14.72 -12.53
C ARG A 38 11.74 15.38 -11.20
N PHE A 39 10.67 16.16 -11.13
CA PHE A 39 10.21 16.75 -9.88
C PHE A 39 8.69 16.93 -9.86
N VAL A 40 8.15 17.03 -8.66
CA VAL A 40 6.73 17.32 -8.41
C VAL A 40 6.64 18.60 -7.59
N VAL A 41 5.61 19.39 -7.90
CA VAL A 41 5.29 20.64 -7.21
C VAL A 41 3.86 20.57 -6.73
N ILE A 42 3.61 21.04 -5.50
CA ILE A 42 2.26 21.30 -5.01
C ILE A 42 2.09 22.81 -4.93
N THR A 43 1.06 23.31 -5.60
CA THR A 43 0.64 24.70 -5.51
C THR A 43 -0.66 24.83 -4.72
N SER A 44 -0.85 25.99 -4.12
CA SER A 44 -2.06 26.36 -3.40
C SER A 44 -2.59 27.69 -3.91
N GLY A 45 -3.90 27.74 -4.11
CA GLY A 45 -4.59 28.99 -4.46
C GLY A 45 -4.48 30.04 -3.35
N GLU A 46 -4.90 31.25 -3.67
CA GLU A 46 -4.86 32.36 -2.72
C GLU A 46 -5.74 32.08 -1.48
N VAL A 47 -5.20 32.33 -0.29
CA VAL A 47 -5.95 32.20 0.96
C VAL A 47 -6.91 33.38 1.06
N VAL A 48 -8.21 33.11 0.91
CA VAL A 48 -9.24 34.13 1.11
C VAL A 48 -9.41 34.37 2.61
N ALA A 49 -9.11 35.59 3.06
CA ALA A 49 -9.24 35.97 4.46
C ALA A 49 -10.70 35.77 4.95
N GLY A 50 -10.87 34.99 6.01
CA GLY A 50 -12.18 34.65 6.58
C GLY A 50 -12.85 33.41 5.96
N ALA A 51 -12.21 32.71 5.02
CA ALA A 51 -12.70 31.43 4.54
C ALA A 51 -12.60 30.35 5.64
N ALA A 52 -13.67 29.56 5.79
CA ALA A 52 -13.74 28.47 6.77
C ALA A 52 -12.92 27.24 6.37
N THR A 53 -12.50 27.15 5.10
CA THR A 53 -11.79 26.00 4.54
C THR A 53 -10.48 26.43 3.89
N ALA A 54 -9.46 25.58 4.04
CA ALA A 54 -8.18 25.78 3.38
C ALA A 54 -8.35 25.77 1.84
N PRO A 55 -7.56 26.57 1.10
CA PRO A 55 -7.59 26.58 -0.35
C PRO A 55 -7.26 25.19 -0.91
N LYS A 56 -7.93 24.83 -2.01
CA LYS A 56 -7.61 23.61 -2.75
C LYS A 56 -6.20 23.71 -3.34
N THR A 57 -5.51 22.59 -3.38
CA THR A 57 -4.18 22.46 -3.94
C THR A 57 -4.22 21.82 -5.33
N ALA A 58 -3.12 21.98 -6.06
CA ALA A 58 -2.88 21.29 -7.31
C ALA A 58 -1.50 20.64 -7.30
N VAL A 59 -1.41 19.43 -7.84
CA VAL A 59 -0.19 18.64 -7.94
C VAL A 59 0.27 18.66 -9.39
N SER A 60 1.45 19.22 -9.65
CA SER A 60 2.03 19.34 -10.98
C SER A 60 3.28 18.48 -11.12
N PHE A 61 3.28 17.60 -12.13
CA PHE A 61 4.37 16.71 -12.46
C PHE A 61 5.22 17.31 -13.57
N PHE A 62 6.53 17.41 -13.36
CA PHE A 62 7.47 17.95 -14.33
C PHE A 62 8.50 16.91 -14.74
N ALA A 63 8.82 16.88 -16.03
CA ALA A 63 9.84 16.02 -16.59
C ALA A 63 10.58 16.73 -17.73
N PRO A 64 11.86 16.38 -17.96
CA PRO A 64 12.60 16.91 -19.08
C PRO A 64 12.14 16.28 -20.40
N GLU A 65 12.20 17.05 -21.48
CA GLU A 65 12.03 16.57 -22.84
C GLU A 65 13.08 15.51 -23.20
N LYS A 66 12.70 14.59 -24.08
CA LYS A 66 13.60 13.61 -24.70
C LYS A 66 14.56 14.34 -25.64
N VAL A 67 15.85 14.22 -25.37
CA VAL A 67 16.91 14.72 -26.26
C VAL A 67 17.63 13.56 -26.92
N LYS A 68 18.11 13.79 -28.15
CA LYS A 68 18.98 12.83 -28.85
C LYS A 68 20.40 12.95 -28.27
N GLY A 69 20.80 11.98 -27.45
CA GLY A 69 22.15 11.90 -26.90
C GLY A 69 22.20 12.04 -25.37
N PRO A 70 23.41 12.11 -24.78
CA PRO A 70 23.58 12.27 -23.34
C PRO A 70 23.31 13.73 -22.96
N GLY A 71 22.13 14.00 -22.38
CA GLY A 71 21.76 15.33 -21.90
C GLY A 71 20.37 15.33 -21.28
N ILE A 72 20.06 16.42 -20.57
CA ILE A 72 18.74 16.67 -19.99
C ILE A 72 18.05 17.68 -20.92
N GLY A 73 16.85 17.36 -21.43
CA GLY A 73 16.04 18.30 -22.22
C GLY A 73 15.50 19.45 -21.37
N ASN A 74 14.73 20.35 -21.98
CA ASN A 74 14.05 21.39 -21.21
C ASN A 74 12.94 20.76 -20.35
N PHE A 75 12.74 21.29 -19.15
CA PHE A 75 11.69 20.93 -18.24
C PHE A 75 10.33 21.41 -18.75
N LYS A 76 9.39 20.47 -18.83
CA LYS A 76 8.00 20.74 -19.21
C LYS A 76 7.06 20.18 -18.17
N LEU A 77 5.92 20.86 -18.03
CA LEU A 77 4.78 20.34 -17.30
C LEU A 77 4.24 19.11 -18.05
N VAL A 78 4.18 17.97 -17.36
CA VAL A 78 3.58 16.73 -17.88
C VAL A 78 2.07 16.78 -17.64
N ARG A 79 1.67 16.96 -16.37
CA ARG A 79 0.27 16.95 -15.96
C ARG A 79 0.07 17.75 -14.68
N THR A 80 -1.10 18.39 -14.56
CA THR A 80 -1.55 19.02 -13.31
C THR A 80 -2.86 18.37 -12.85
N ILE A 81 -2.88 17.93 -11.59
CA ILE A 81 -4.04 17.37 -10.92
C ILE A 81 -4.54 18.41 -9.91
N GLY A 82 -5.60 19.12 -10.25
CA GLY A 82 -6.19 20.15 -9.40
C GLY A 82 -7.24 19.62 -8.42
N ARG A 83 -7.80 20.54 -7.62
CA ARG A 83 -8.89 20.28 -6.66
C ARG A 83 -8.54 19.25 -5.58
N LYS A 84 -7.26 19.11 -5.28
CA LYS A 84 -6.74 18.24 -4.22
C LYS A 84 -6.65 19.00 -2.89
N THR A 85 -6.24 18.28 -1.85
CA THR A 85 -5.87 18.82 -0.53
C THR A 85 -4.45 18.40 -0.14
N SER A 86 -3.73 17.76 -1.07
CA SER A 86 -2.37 17.25 -0.88
C SER A 86 -1.41 18.36 -0.49
N ASN A 87 -0.51 18.04 0.44
CA ASN A 87 0.50 18.95 0.97
C ASN A 87 1.88 18.30 1.10
N GLY A 88 1.99 16.96 0.99
CA GLY A 88 3.24 16.21 1.07
C GLY A 88 3.58 15.46 -0.21
N ILE A 89 4.88 15.39 -0.54
CA ILE A 89 5.42 14.64 -1.68
C ILE A 89 6.50 13.70 -1.15
N TYR A 90 6.32 12.39 -1.36
CA TYR A 90 7.20 11.35 -0.83
C TYR A 90 7.66 10.43 -1.96
N TRP A 91 8.90 10.63 -2.41
CA TRP A 91 9.48 9.84 -3.50
C TRP A 91 10.11 8.54 -3.01
N SER A 92 10.00 7.50 -3.84
CA SER A 92 10.77 6.28 -3.65
C SER A 92 12.28 6.58 -3.72
N PRO A 93 13.12 6.01 -2.84
CA PRO A 93 14.59 6.18 -2.86
C PRO A 93 15.27 5.67 -4.14
N LYS A 94 14.53 4.96 -4.99
CA LYS A 94 14.98 4.47 -6.30
C LYS A 94 14.43 5.30 -7.47
N GLY A 95 13.62 6.32 -7.20
CA GLY A 95 12.89 7.07 -8.22
C GLY A 95 11.66 6.31 -8.71
N ARG A 96 11.13 6.72 -9.87
CA ARG A 96 9.94 6.21 -10.58
C ARG A 96 8.61 6.41 -9.84
N PHE A 97 8.51 5.98 -8.58
CA PHE A 97 7.27 6.04 -7.81
C PHE A 97 7.26 7.22 -6.83
N VAL A 98 6.11 7.86 -6.69
CA VAL A 98 5.88 8.95 -5.74
C VAL A 98 4.52 8.81 -5.08
N VAL A 99 4.47 9.00 -3.76
CA VAL A 99 3.24 9.15 -3.00
C VAL A 99 2.99 10.63 -2.77
N VAL A 100 1.82 11.10 -3.16
CA VAL A 100 1.37 12.47 -2.90
C VAL A 100 0.20 12.39 -1.93
N GLY A 101 0.39 12.95 -0.74
CA GLY A 101 -0.52 12.74 0.38
C GLY A 101 -1.01 14.05 1.00
N THR A 102 -2.10 13.92 1.76
CA THR A 102 -2.55 14.96 2.69
C THR A 102 -2.22 14.52 4.11
N VAL A 103 -1.14 15.07 4.67
CA VAL A 103 -0.70 14.78 6.04
C VAL A 103 -1.09 15.91 7.00
N TYR A 104 -1.16 15.60 8.30
CA TYR A 104 -1.49 16.57 9.36
C TYR A 104 -2.85 17.26 9.18
N SER A 105 -3.78 16.63 8.46
CA SER A 105 -5.13 17.14 8.24
C SER A 105 -6.14 16.33 9.05
N GLN A 106 -7.13 17.01 9.63
CA GLN A 106 -8.21 16.37 10.38
C GLN A 106 -9.36 15.88 9.49
N SER A 107 -9.41 16.33 8.23
CA SER A 107 -10.56 16.11 7.33
C SER A 107 -10.20 15.45 6.01
N SER A 108 -8.92 15.20 5.73
CA SER A 108 -8.46 14.59 4.49
C SER A 108 -7.22 13.76 4.76
N PHE A 109 -7.20 12.53 4.27
CA PHE A 109 -6.19 11.53 4.60
C PHE A 109 -5.83 10.66 3.39
N ASP A 110 -6.05 11.19 2.20
CA ASP A 110 -5.82 10.52 0.93
C ASP A 110 -4.32 10.43 0.64
N LEU A 111 -3.91 9.25 0.17
CA LEU A 111 -2.57 8.90 -0.29
C LEU A 111 -2.66 8.46 -1.76
N ASP A 112 -2.24 9.32 -2.68
CA ASP A 112 -2.22 9.01 -4.10
C ASP A 112 -0.86 8.42 -4.51
N PHE A 113 -0.85 7.18 -5.01
CA PHE A 113 0.33 6.48 -5.50
C PHE A 113 0.48 6.67 -7.01
N TRP A 114 1.57 7.28 -7.43
CA TRP A 114 1.83 7.60 -8.83
C TRP A 114 3.06 6.84 -9.37
N ASP A 115 2.96 6.36 -10.60
CA ASP A 115 4.09 5.88 -11.41
C ASP A 115 4.46 6.95 -12.45
N MET A 116 5.72 7.35 -12.50
CA MET A 116 6.25 8.30 -13.48
C MET A 116 6.73 7.64 -14.77
N ASP A 117 6.89 6.31 -14.80
CA ASP A 117 7.32 5.51 -15.96
C ASP A 117 6.36 4.35 -16.19
N PHE A 118 5.06 4.63 -16.23
CA PHE A 118 4.07 3.60 -16.51
C PHE A 118 4.31 2.96 -17.89
N GLU A 119 4.32 1.63 -17.96
CA GLU A 119 4.67 0.87 -19.17
C GLU A 119 3.51 0.77 -20.19
N GLY A 120 2.32 1.24 -19.82
CA GLY A 120 1.14 1.23 -20.70
C GLY A 120 1.16 2.32 -21.78
N GLU A 121 0.00 2.51 -22.40
CA GLU A 121 -0.17 3.53 -23.44
C GLU A 121 0.19 4.92 -22.90
N LYS A 122 0.95 5.65 -23.72
CA LYS A 122 1.40 6.99 -23.39
C LYS A 122 0.59 8.00 -24.19
N PRO A 123 0.00 9.03 -23.54
CA PRO A 123 -0.73 10.07 -24.25
C PRO A 123 0.15 10.74 -25.30
N GLU A 124 -0.41 10.99 -26.49
CA GLU A 124 0.30 11.62 -27.62
C GLU A 124 0.90 12.99 -27.24
N ALA A 125 0.21 13.74 -26.37
CA ALA A 125 0.65 15.03 -25.85
C ALA A 125 1.92 14.94 -24.98
N GLU A 126 2.20 13.78 -24.39
CA GLU A 126 3.32 13.56 -23.47
C GLU A 126 4.47 12.80 -24.14
N LYS A 127 4.32 12.34 -25.40
CA LYS A 127 5.23 11.37 -26.06
C LYS A 127 6.70 11.75 -26.02
N ASP A 128 6.97 13.06 -26.15
CA ASP A 128 8.30 13.66 -26.23
C ASP A 128 8.91 13.94 -24.84
N LEU A 129 8.19 13.65 -23.75
CA LEU A 129 8.68 13.83 -22.37
C LEU A 129 9.28 12.54 -21.81
N ASN A 130 10.21 12.65 -20.86
CA ASN A 130 10.76 11.51 -20.12
C ASN A 130 9.89 11.11 -18.90
N ALA A 131 8.58 11.02 -19.09
CA ALA A 131 7.64 10.52 -18.09
C ALA A 131 6.38 9.96 -18.77
N ASN A 132 5.74 8.97 -18.16
CA ASN A 132 4.37 8.53 -18.45
C ASN A 132 3.63 8.42 -17.10
N VAL A 133 2.92 9.48 -16.73
CA VAL A 133 2.36 9.62 -15.38
C VAL A 133 1.02 8.89 -15.28
N MET A 134 0.94 7.93 -14.36
CA MET A 134 -0.27 7.18 -14.08
C MET A 134 -0.55 7.12 -12.58
N LEU A 135 -1.81 7.36 -12.19
CA LEU A 135 -2.28 7.08 -10.84
C LEU A 135 -2.49 5.56 -10.73
N LEU A 136 -1.78 4.91 -9.82
CA LEU A 136 -1.90 3.47 -9.58
C LEU A 136 -3.06 3.19 -8.63
N ARG A 137 -3.11 3.92 -7.52
CA ARG A 137 -4.10 3.72 -6.47
C ARG A 137 -4.20 4.96 -5.59
N THR A 138 -5.39 5.16 -5.02
CA THR A 138 -5.60 6.05 -3.88
C THR A 138 -5.89 5.18 -2.67
N ALA A 139 -5.10 5.34 -1.62
CA ALA A 139 -5.33 4.70 -0.33
C ALA A 139 -5.68 5.77 0.72
N GLU A 140 -6.25 5.36 1.84
CA GLU A 140 -6.65 6.25 2.92
C GLU A 140 -5.99 5.77 4.22
N HIS A 141 -5.50 6.71 5.03
CA HIS A 141 -5.02 6.42 6.37
C HIS A 141 -5.39 7.59 7.28
N TYR A 142 -6.45 7.41 8.06
CA TYR A 142 -6.96 8.43 8.96
C TYR A 142 -5.88 8.99 9.87
N GLY A 143 -5.82 10.33 9.98
CA GLY A 143 -4.88 11.00 10.86
C GLY A 143 -3.40 10.87 10.49
N VAL A 144 -3.09 10.45 9.26
CA VAL A 144 -1.71 10.28 8.79
C VAL A 144 -0.86 11.54 9.04
N THR A 145 0.26 11.32 9.73
CA THR A 145 1.25 12.35 10.05
C THR A 145 2.50 12.19 9.21
N ASP A 146 2.95 10.94 9.02
CA ASP A 146 4.23 10.66 8.39
C ASP A 146 4.07 9.57 7.33
N ILE A 147 4.79 9.75 6.22
CA ILE A 147 4.86 8.80 5.12
C ILE A 147 6.33 8.58 4.79
N ASP A 148 6.79 7.35 4.94
CA ASP A 148 8.19 7.00 4.74
C ASP A 148 8.34 5.77 3.85
N TRP A 149 9.22 5.90 2.86
CA TRP A 149 9.62 4.80 2.00
C TRP A 149 10.71 3.96 2.66
N ASP A 150 10.63 2.65 2.44
CA ASP A 150 11.72 1.77 2.81
C ASP A 150 12.97 2.03 1.94
N PRO A 151 14.20 1.78 2.42
CA PRO A 151 15.41 2.06 1.66
C PRO A 151 15.54 1.27 0.34
N THR A 152 14.77 0.20 0.17
CA THR A 152 14.72 -0.56 -1.09
C THR A 152 13.79 0.08 -2.12
N GLY A 153 12.80 0.86 -1.69
CA GLY A 153 11.80 1.53 -2.53
C GLY A 153 10.64 0.63 -2.96
N ARG A 154 10.41 -0.48 -2.26
CA ARG A 154 9.34 -1.45 -2.53
C ARG A 154 8.12 -1.26 -1.63
N TYR A 155 8.33 -0.72 -0.44
CA TYR A 155 7.29 -0.53 0.55
C TYR A 155 7.24 0.92 1.01
N VAL A 156 6.02 1.36 1.33
CA VAL A 156 5.72 2.66 1.92
C VAL A 156 5.01 2.40 3.24
N VAL A 157 5.43 3.08 4.30
CA VAL A 157 4.66 3.13 5.53
C VAL A 157 4.01 4.49 5.64
N SER A 158 2.72 4.48 5.97
CA SER A 158 1.98 5.64 6.43
C SER A 158 1.73 5.44 7.92
N SER A 159 1.90 6.48 8.73
CA SER A 159 1.71 6.37 10.18
C SER A 159 0.93 7.55 10.76
N ALA A 160 0.15 7.27 11.80
CA ALA A 160 -0.67 8.22 12.52
C ALA A 160 -0.18 8.29 13.97
N SER A 161 0.40 9.43 14.34
CA SER A 161 1.05 9.63 15.62
C SER A 161 0.13 10.20 16.69
N VAL A 162 0.26 9.72 17.93
CA VAL A 162 -0.42 10.23 19.12
C VAL A 162 -0.10 11.70 19.40
N TRP A 163 1.01 12.21 18.87
CA TRP A 163 1.41 13.60 19.06
C TRP A 163 0.49 14.60 18.36
N THR A 164 -0.30 14.17 17.37
CA THR A 164 -1.18 15.04 16.59
C THR A 164 -2.66 14.80 16.91
N HIS A 165 -3.08 13.55 17.14
CA HIS A 165 -4.43 13.20 17.57
C HIS A 165 -4.42 11.92 18.43
N SER A 166 -5.44 11.74 19.27
CA SER A 166 -5.50 10.69 20.30
C SER A 166 -6.21 9.39 19.90
N MET A 167 -6.88 9.36 18.76
CA MET A 167 -7.70 8.22 18.30
C MET A 167 -7.08 7.59 17.05
N GLU A 168 -7.29 6.30 16.79
CA GLU A 168 -6.87 5.64 15.54
C GLU A 168 -5.37 5.81 15.21
N ASN A 169 -4.51 5.76 16.24
CA ASN A 169 -3.07 5.78 16.03
C ASN A 169 -2.56 4.41 15.54
N GLY A 170 -1.47 4.41 14.78
CA GLY A 170 -0.90 3.18 14.25
C GLY A 170 -0.07 3.42 12.99
N TRP A 171 0.19 2.34 12.26
CA TRP A 171 0.87 2.41 10.97
C TRP A 171 0.32 1.36 10.00
N ASN A 172 0.26 1.74 8.73
CA ASN A 172 -0.16 0.89 7.63
C ASN A 172 1.00 0.78 6.65
N ILE A 173 1.32 -0.44 6.25
CA ILE A 173 2.35 -0.71 5.24
C ILE A 173 1.69 -1.04 3.91
N HIS A 174 2.19 -0.37 2.88
CA HIS A 174 1.73 -0.44 1.50
C HIS A 174 2.86 -0.92 0.59
N THR A 175 2.52 -1.56 -0.51
CA THR A 175 3.45 -1.74 -1.64
C THR A 175 3.67 -0.40 -2.37
N PHE A 176 4.67 -0.36 -3.25
CA PHE A 176 4.89 0.79 -4.13
C PHE A 176 3.70 1.11 -5.06
N SER A 177 2.79 0.14 -5.30
CA SER A 177 1.56 0.32 -6.09
C SER A 177 0.36 0.77 -5.25
N GLY A 178 0.53 0.89 -3.93
CA GLY A 178 -0.51 1.33 -2.99
C GLY A 178 -1.35 0.20 -2.39
N GLU A 179 -0.98 -1.06 -2.62
CA GLU A 179 -1.68 -2.18 -1.98
C GLU A 179 -1.30 -2.27 -0.50
N THR A 180 -2.28 -2.08 0.39
CA THR A 180 -2.11 -2.26 1.83
C THR A 180 -1.83 -3.73 2.14
N LEU A 181 -0.65 -4.01 2.69
CA LEU A 181 -0.25 -5.36 3.08
C LEU A 181 -0.64 -5.69 4.52
N ALA A 182 -0.56 -4.70 5.41
CA ALA A 182 -0.94 -4.86 6.81
C ALA A 182 -1.28 -3.51 7.44
N GLU A 183 -2.21 -3.57 8.39
CA GLU A 183 -2.61 -2.46 9.24
C GLU A 183 -2.28 -2.83 10.69
N HIS A 184 -1.62 -1.92 11.39
CA HIS A 184 -1.17 -2.13 12.76
C HIS A 184 -1.69 -1.00 13.65
N PRO A 185 -2.98 -1.05 14.02
CA PRO A 185 -3.54 -0.13 15.00
C PRO A 185 -2.77 -0.31 16.33
N THR A 186 -2.24 0.79 16.85
CA THR A 186 -1.39 0.77 18.04
C THR A 186 -1.75 1.95 18.93
N GLU A 187 -2.27 1.67 20.13
CA GLU A 187 -2.63 2.70 21.09
C GLU A 187 -1.41 3.55 21.44
N LYS A 188 -1.56 4.89 21.42
CA LYS A 188 -0.49 5.85 21.71
C LYS A 188 0.77 5.64 20.86
N PHE A 189 0.59 5.21 19.61
CA PHE A 189 1.68 5.09 18.64
C PHE A 189 2.41 6.43 18.48
N LYS A 190 3.75 6.41 18.48
CA LYS A 190 4.54 7.65 18.43
C LYS A 190 5.25 7.85 17.11
N GLN A 191 5.95 6.83 16.63
CA GLN A 191 6.86 6.97 15.50
C GLN A 191 7.12 5.62 14.84
N PHE A 192 7.16 5.63 13.51
CA PHE A 192 7.74 4.59 12.68
C PHE A 192 9.06 5.09 12.10
N LEU A 193 10.08 4.23 12.01
CA LEU A 193 11.31 4.54 11.27
C LEU A 193 11.81 3.28 10.56
N TRP A 194 12.07 3.41 9.26
CA TRP A 194 12.79 2.38 8.54
C TRP A 194 14.25 2.35 8.96
N ARG A 195 14.76 1.16 9.28
CA ARG A 195 16.19 0.98 9.51
C ARG A 195 16.96 1.24 8.21
N PRO A 196 17.88 2.22 8.15
CA PRO A 196 18.66 2.49 6.96
C PRO A 196 19.52 1.28 6.57
N ARG A 197 19.74 1.09 5.26
CA ARG A 197 20.62 0.03 4.76
C ARG A 197 22.05 0.56 4.61
N PRO A 198 23.07 -0.20 5.06
CA PRO A 198 24.45 0.16 4.79
C PRO A 198 24.74 0.14 3.28
N PRO A 199 25.83 0.80 2.83
CA PRO A 199 26.30 0.70 1.46
C PRO A 199 26.48 -0.76 1.03
N THR A 200 26.20 -1.04 -0.25
CA THR A 200 26.37 -2.38 -0.80
C THR A 200 27.82 -2.82 -0.71
N LEU A 201 28.03 -4.08 -0.34
CA LEU A 201 29.35 -4.72 -0.33
C LEU A 201 29.77 -5.18 -1.74
N LEU A 202 28.84 -5.18 -2.70
CA LEU A 202 29.09 -5.62 -4.06
C LEU A 202 29.91 -4.60 -4.85
N SER A 203 30.92 -5.09 -5.55
CA SER A 203 31.65 -4.33 -6.57
C SER A 203 30.73 -3.87 -7.71
N LYS A 204 31.22 -2.93 -8.55
CA LYS A 204 30.43 -2.43 -9.68
C LYS A 204 30.19 -3.52 -10.72
N GLU A 205 31.15 -4.43 -10.87
CA GLU A 205 31.12 -5.57 -11.78
C GLU A 205 30.04 -6.58 -11.36
N GLU A 206 30.00 -6.94 -10.06
CA GLU A 206 28.97 -7.82 -9.51
C GLU A 206 27.58 -7.18 -9.64
N GLN A 207 27.44 -5.89 -9.32
CA GLN A 207 26.16 -5.18 -9.51
C GLN A 207 25.71 -5.21 -10.98
N LYS A 208 26.64 -5.11 -11.94
CA LYS A 208 26.35 -5.21 -13.36
C LYS A 208 25.92 -6.63 -13.74
N GLN A 209 26.57 -7.65 -13.19
CA GLN A 209 26.18 -9.05 -13.40
C GLN A 209 24.78 -9.34 -12.84
N VAL A 210 24.47 -8.86 -11.63
CA VAL A 210 23.14 -9.00 -11.03
C VAL A 210 22.06 -8.38 -11.93
N ARG A 211 22.29 -7.17 -12.46
CA ARG A 211 21.35 -6.53 -13.39
C ARG A 211 21.19 -7.31 -14.70
N LYS A 212 22.25 -7.93 -15.19
CA LYS A 212 22.21 -8.73 -16.43
C LYS A 212 21.40 -10.01 -16.26
N ASN A 213 21.50 -10.66 -15.11
CA ASN A 213 20.85 -11.94 -14.83
C ASN A 213 19.53 -11.78 -14.05
N LEU A 214 19.00 -10.56 -13.94
CA LEU A 214 17.84 -10.25 -13.12
C LEU A 214 16.61 -11.11 -13.48
N ARG A 215 16.44 -11.46 -14.76
CA ARG A 215 15.33 -12.32 -15.22
C ARG A 215 15.42 -13.75 -14.70
N GLU A 216 16.63 -14.28 -14.56
CA GLU A 216 16.88 -15.62 -14.03
C GLU A 216 16.62 -15.63 -12.52
N TYR A 217 17.22 -14.68 -11.79
CA TYR A 217 16.98 -14.53 -10.35
C TYR A 217 15.52 -14.26 -10.02
N SER A 218 14.84 -13.45 -10.83
CA SER A 218 13.42 -13.17 -10.66
C SER A 218 12.60 -14.47 -10.70
N LYS A 219 12.87 -15.35 -11.68
CA LYS A 219 12.18 -16.64 -11.78
C LYS A 219 12.45 -17.53 -10.56
N GLU A 220 13.71 -17.63 -10.14
CA GLU A 220 14.11 -18.40 -8.96
C GLU A 220 13.40 -17.90 -7.69
N PHE A 221 13.43 -16.59 -7.43
CA PHE A 221 12.75 -16.00 -6.27
C PHE A 221 11.24 -16.19 -6.32
N TYR A 222 10.60 -16.10 -7.49
CA TYR A 222 9.16 -16.37 -7.59
C TYR A 222 8.82 -17.83 -7.27
N GLU A 223 9.66 -18.79 -7.66
CA GLU A 223 9.47 -20.20 -7.34
C GLU A 223 9.67 -20.46 -5.83
N GLU A 224 10.70 -19.86 -5.22
CA GLU A 224 10.96 -19.93 -3.77
C GLU A 224 9.85 -19.28 -2.94
N ASP A 225 9.41 -18.07 -3.31
CA ASP A 225 8.35 -17.33 -2.62
C ASP A 225 7.03 -18.10 -2.70
N LYS A 226 6.69 -18.64 -3.88
CA LYS A 226 5.50 -19.48 -4.05
C LYS A 226 5.55 -20.70 -3.14
N TYR A 227 6.68 -21.40 -3.11
CA TYR A 227 6.85 -22.58 -2.27
C TYR A 227 6.72 -22.24 -0.77
N ALA A 228 7.30 -21.11 -0.33
CA ALA A 228 7.18 -20.65 1.05
C ALA A 228 5.73 -20.32 1.43
N VAL A 229 4.98 -19.65 0.54
CA VAL A 229 3.55 -19.36 0.73
C VAL A 229 2.73 -20.64 0.82
N ASP A 230 2.97 -21.61 -0.08
CA ASP A 230 2.28 -22.90 -0.09
C ASP A 230 2.51 -23.68 1.22
N ILE A 231 3.73 -23.69 1.74
CA ILE A 231 4.05 -24.30 3.05
C ILE A 231 3.30 -23.60 4.18
N ALA A 232 3.35 -22.27 4.23
CA ALA A 232 2.70 -21.49 5.28
C ALA A 232 1.19 -21.73 5.30
N ASN A 233 0.56 -21.73 4.12
CA ASN A 233 -0.86 -22.03 3.97
C ASN A 233 -1.20 -23.45 4.40
N THR A 234 -0.39 -24.43 4.02
CA THR A 234 -0.58 -25.83 4.42
C THR A 234 -0.54 -25.97 5.94
N ALA A 235 0.44 -25.36 6.61
CA ALA A 235 0.56 -25.41 8.07
C ALA A 235 -0.65 -24.78 8.79
N VAL A 236 -1.19 -23.66 8.26
CA VAL A 236 -2.40 -23.03 8.79
C VAL A 236 -3.61 -23.94 8.60
N VAL A 237 -3.78 -24.52 7.42
CA VAL A 237 -4.88 -25.45 7.11
C VAL A 237 -4.81 -26.70 8.00
N GLU A 238 -3.63 -27.27 8.19
CA GLU A 238 -3.43 -28.43 9.07
C GLU A 238 -3.76 -28.09 10.53
N LYS A 239 -3.34 -26.92 11.02
CA LYS A 239 -3.71 -26.45 12.36
C LYS A 239 -5.22 -26.28 12.50
N ARG A 240 -5.89 -25.67 11.51
CA ARG A 240 -7.35 -25.51 11.49
C ARG A 240 -8.06 -26.87 11.51
N LYS A 241 -7.62 -27.82 10.67
CA LYS A 241 -8.13 -29.20 10.65
C LYS A 241 -7.95 -29.89 11.99
N ARG A 242 -6.78 -29.74 12.64
CA ARG A 242 -6.52 -30.33 13.95
C ARG A 242 -7.46 -29.78 15.02
N VAL A 243 -7.60 -28.46 15.13
CA VAL A 243 -8.48 -27.82 16.12
C VAL A 243 -9.94 -28.21 15.88
N LEU A 244 -10.40 -28.24 14.63
CA LEU A 244 -11.74 -28.69 14.30
C LEU A 244 -11.97 -30.14 14.71
N ASN A 245 -11.00 -31.03 14.44
CA ASN A 245 -11.09 -32.43 14.84
C ASN A 245 -11.09 -32.61 16.36
N GLU A 246 -10.29 -31.83 17.09
CA GLU A 246 -10.28 -31.79 18.56
C GLU A 246 -11.65 -31.35 19.11
N TRP A 247 -12.23 -30.29 18.55
CA TRP A 247 -13.58 -29.82 18.90
C TRP A 247 -14.66 -30.87 18.62
N LEU A 248 -14.65 -31.47 17.43
CA LEU A 248 -15.60 -32.52 17.06
C LEU A 248 -15.46 -33.78 17.94
N ALA A 249 -14.24 -34.12 18.36
CA ALA A 249 -14.00 -35.21 19.29
C ALA A 249 -14.53 -34.89 20.70
N TRP A 250 -14.31 -33.66 21.18
CA TRP A 250 -14.87 -33.18 22.44
C TRP A 250 -16.40 -33.18 22.41
N ALA A 251 -17.02 -32.60 21.37
CA ALA A 251 -18.47 -32.52 21.25
C ALA A 251 -19.14 -33.90 21.19
N ARG A 252 -18.51 -34.88 20.52
CA ARG A 252 -18.99 -36.27 20.54
C ARG A 252 -18.93 -36.89 21.93
N ARG A 253 -17.81 -36.74 22.63
CA ARG A 253 -17.65 -37.25 24.00
C ARG A 253 -18.67 -36.63 24.94
N GLU A 254 -18.90 -35.33 24.84
CA GLU A 254 -19.85 -34.64 25.71
C GLU A 254 -21.30 -35.08 25.44
N LYS A 255 -21.64 -35.31 24.17
CA LYS A 255 -22.94 -35.89 23.80
C LYS A 255 -23.13 -37.31 24.34
N GLU A 256 -22.08 -38.13 24.29
CA GLU A 256 -22.09 -39.50 24.85
C GLU A 256 -22.30 -39.46 26.37
N LEU A 257 -21.53 -38.63 27.10
CA LEU A 257 -21.69 -38.46 28.55
C LEU A 257 -23.08 -37.94 28.93
N LEU A 258 -23.60 -36.94 28.20
CA LEU A 258 -24.93 -36.41 28.44
C LEU A 258 -26.02 -37.48 28.19
N ALA A 259 -25.84 -38.33 27.19
CA ALA A 259 -26.77 -39.44 26.92
C ALA A 259 -26.74 -40.47 28.05
N GLU A 260 -25.55 -40.83 28.56
CA GLU A 260 -25.39 -41.71 29.72
C GLU A 260 -26.07 -41.12 30.98
N GLU A 261 -25.82 -39.84 31.29
CA GLU A 261 -26.45 -39.15 32.43
C GLU A 261 -27.99 -39.09 32.31
N LYS A 262 -28.51 -38.85 31.11
CA LYS A 262 -29.96 -38.86 30.85
C LYS A 262 -30.57 -40.25 31.06
N GLN A 263 -29.88 -41.30 30.62
CA GLN A 263 -30.30 -42.69 30.82
C GLN A 263 -30.32 -43.05 32.31
N ASP A 264 -29.29 -42.67 33.07
CA ASP A 264 -29.21 -42.90 34.52
C ASP A 264 -30.28 -42.10 35.29
N ALA A 265 -30.62 -40.89 34.84
CA ALA A 265 -31.66 -40.04 35.43
C ALA A 265 -33.10 -40.42 35.01
N GLY A 266 -33.27 -41.34 34.05
CA GLY A 266 -34.58 -41.76 33.55
C GLY A 266 -35.33 -40.69 32.75
N LEU A 267 -34.61 -39.72 32.17
CA LEU A 267 -35.18 -38.66 31.33
C LEU A 267 -35.41 -39.20 29.89
N PRO A 268 -36.45 -38.74 29.17
CA PRO A 268 -36.68 -39.13 27.79
C PRO A 268 -35.48 -38.72 26.91
N GLU A 269 -35.13 -39.56 25.93
CA GLU A 269 -34.27 -39.13 24.82
C GLU A 269 -35.03 -38.08 24.01
N ASP A 270 -34.55 -36.85 24.01
CA ASP A 270 -35.08 -35.81 23.12
C ASP A 270 -34.79 -36.24 21.68
N GLU A 271 -35.81 -36.37 20.83
CA GLU A 271 -35.63 -36.53 19.38
C GLU A 271 -34.74 -35.39 18.88
N GLU A 272 -33.64 -35.74 18.20
CA GLU A 272 -32.56 -34.83 17.80
C GLU A 272 -33.08 -33.52 17.18
N ILE A 273 -33.17 -32.47 17.99
CA ILE A 273 -33.24 -31.09 17.50
C ILE A 273 -31.79 -30.78 17.08
N PHE A 274 -31.60 -30.35 15.83
CA PHE A 274 -30.30 -30.10 15.16
C PHE A 274 -29.67 -31.31 14.46
N ALA A 275 -30.41 -31.85 13.48
CA ALA A 275 -29.84 -32.53 12.33
C ALA A 275 -29.13 -31.51 11.40
N ASP A 276 -28.00 -30.97 11.83
CA ASP A 276 -27.05 -30.27 10.94
C ASP A 276 -25.62 -30.76 11.26
N THR A 277 -25.43 -32.07 11.10
CA THR A 277 -24.10 -32.61 10.80
C THR A 277 -23.77 -32.27 9.34
N PRO A 278 -22.71 -31.51 9.04
CA PRO A 278 -22.20 -31.41 7.68
C PRO A 278 -21.82 -32.83 7.25
N LYS A 279 -22.51 -33.37 6.24
CA LYS A 279 -22.17 -34.66 5.65
C LYS A 279 -20.69 -34.64 5.28
N ALA A 280 -19.90 -35.48 5.93
CA ALA A 280 -18.56 -35.80 5.48
C ALA A 280 -18.66 -36.22 4.00
N VAL A 281 -18.14 -35.37 3.11
CA VAL A 281 -18.07 -35.67 1.68
C VAL A 281 -17.17 -36.89 1.55
N ALA A 282 -17.81 -38.03 1.33
CA ALA A 282 -17.15 -39.29 1.10
C ALA A 282 -16.19 -39.14 -0.08
N ALA A 283 -14.93 -39.52 0.14
CA ALA A 283 -13.93 -39.67 -0.89
C ALA A 283 -14.49 -40.58 -2.00
N LYS A 284 -14.76 -40.01 -3.18
CA LYS A 284 -14.84 -40.75 -4.42
C LYS A 284 -13.45 -40.72 -5.05
N THR A 285 -12.77 -41.85 -4.99
CA THR A 285 -11.77 -42.22 -6.00
C THR A 285 -12.52 -42.44 -7.31
N ASP A 286 -12.28 -41.59 -8.31
CA ASP A 286 -11.98 -41.97 -9.69
C ASP A 286 -11.58 -40.70 -10.47
N GLY A 287 -10.50 -40.82 -11.24
CA GLY A 287 -9.68 -39.70 -11.70
C GLY A 287 -10.29 -38.78 -12.75
N GLU A 288 -10.27 -37.48 -12.46
CA GLU A 288 -9.96 -36.32 -13.32
C GLU A 288 -10.06 -35.04 -12.44
N PRO A 289 -9.29 -33.97 -12.69
CA PRO A 289 -9.22 -32.83 -11.76
C PRO A 289 -10.44 -31.93 -11.96
N ALA A 290 -11.46 -32.11 -11.13
CA ALA A 290 -12.62 -31.22 -11.08
C ALA A 290 -12.36 -30.09 -10.07
N ASP A 291 -12.64 -28.86 -10.52
CA ASP A 291 -12.49 -27.59 -9.83
C ASP A 291 -12.85 -27.66 -8.34
N THR A 292 -11.92 -27.21 -7.51
CA THR A 292 -12.16 -26.93 -6.10
C THR A 292 -13.13 -25.76 -5.98
N VAL A 293 -14.42 -26.05 -5.78
CA VAL A 293 -15.41 -25.09 -5.30
C VAL A 293 -15.05 -24.77 -3.85
N VAL A 294 -14.49 -23.57 -3.64
CA VAL A 294 -14.32 -22.97 -2.31
C VAL A 294 -15.66 -22.38 -1.93
N GLU A 295 -16.45 -23.08 -1.12
CA GLU A 295 -17.60 -22.47 -0.45
C GLU A 295 -17.07 -21.57 0.67
N GLU A 296 -17.05 -20.27 0.39
CA GLU A 296 -16.75 -19.20 1.33
C GLU A 296 -17.90 -19.10 2.34
N ILE A 297 -17.68 -19.57 3.57
CA ILE A 297 -18.63 -19.36 4.67
C ILE A 297 -18.42 -17.93 5.17
N VAL A 298 -19.29 -17.02 4.73
CA VAL A 298 -19.39 -15.65 5.25
C VAL A 298 -20.23 -15.70 6.52
N GLU A 299 -19.59 -15.59 7.69
CA GLU A 299 -20.30 -15.39 8.96
C GLU A 299 -20.67 -13.91 9.09
N GLU A 300 -21.96 -13.59 8.91
CA GLU A 300 -22.53 -12.28 9.17
C GLU A 300 -22.70 -12.11 10.68
N ILE A 301 -21.93 -11.21 11.29
CA ILE A 301 -22.02 -10.88 12.72
C ILE A 301 -23.31 -10.07 12.93
N ILE A 302 -24.35 -10.70 13.48
CA ILE A 302 -25.58 -10.02 13.89
C ILE A 302 -25.40 -9.54 15.35
N GLU A 303 -25.27 -8.23 15.50
CA GLU A 303 -25.40 -7.39 16.72
C GLU A 303 -25.12 -8.03 18.10
N GLU A 304 -23.96 -7.69 18.69
CA GLU A 304 -23.72 -7.79 20.13
C GLU A 304 -24.48 -6.66 20.86
N THR A 305 -25.41 -7.02 21.74
CA THR A 305 -25.99 -6.11 22.72
C THR A 305 -25.37 -6.40 24.09
N GLU A 306 -24.53 -5.49 24.59
CA GLU A 306 -24.02 -5.53 25.96
C GLU A 306 -25.10 -5.05 26.93
N GLU A 307 -25.54 -5.93 27.83
CA GLU A 307 -26.40 -5.57 28.96
C GLU A 307 -25.53 -5.16 30.16
N ILE A 308 -25.58 -3.88 30.54
CA ILE A 308 -24.90 -3.37 31.74
C ILE A 308 -25.72 -3.81 32.96
N ILE A 309 -25.19 -4.74 33.74
CA ILE A 309 -25.71 -5.06 35.08
C ILE A 309 -25.12 -4.02 36.04
N GLY A 310 -26.01 -3.28 36.72
CA GLY A 310 -25.70 -2.12 37.56
C GLY A 310 -25.00 -2.40 38.89
#